data_AF-A0A0K0XB79-F1
#
_entry.id   AF-A0A0K0XB79-F1
#
_cell.length_a   1.000
_cell.length_b   1.000
_cell.length_c   1.000
_cell.angle_alpha   90.00
_cell.angle_beta   90.00
_cell.angle_gamma   90.00
#
_symmetry.space_group_name_H-M   'P 1'
#
loop_
_entity.id
_entity.type
_entity.pdbx_description
1 polymer ?
#
loop_
_entity_poly.entity_id
_entity_poly.type
_entity_poly.pdbx_seq_one_letter_code
_entity_poly.pdbx_strand_id
1 'polypeptide(L)'
;MNASEHLVAAAEVIALALTKGQIRSSAVAALCRIAMESSAKTIWLITETDTEERIRRCYGFIKGERGRQEQFEKLEAEALAARTDPLAEAQRAKFEQHRKRTAARYAQIAALPAEALIGPPGPLELVERAEDWMDEHLPRTPDPELDKVIHPRRAKSFYSLGSGSVHGFKWLTDYLFGVSGDELDDSGLLEVTLDAFGNAIRMTECAVSLFEAQSVGPRPDPRRVRNYPAGLADTVAALVPRYRIAEGSASHP
;
A
#
# COMPACT_ATOMS: atom_id res chain seq x y z
N MET A 1 4.38 4.08 7.60
CA MET A 1 5.41 3.30 6.91
C MET A 1 4.89 3.04 5.50
N ASN A 2 5.71 3.29 4.49
CA ASN A 2 5.32 3.19 3.08
C ASN A 2 5.60 1.79 2.51
N ALA A 3 5.12 1.51 1.31
CA ALA A 3 5.25 0.18 0.71
C ALA A 3 6.71 -0.32 0.60
N SER A 4 7.63 0.57 0.23
CA SER A 4 9.05 0.24 0.08
C SER A 4 9.72 -0.13 1.41
N GLU A 5 9.42 0.59 2.48
CA GLU A 5 9.92 0.27 3.83
C GLU A 5 9.46 -1.13 4.29
N HIS A 6 8.20 -1.48 4.00
CA HIS A 6 7.67 -2.82 4.32
C HIS A 6 8.31 -3.92 3.49
N LEU A 7 8.60 -3.68 2.20
CA LEU A 7 9.32 -4.65 1.36
C LEU A 7 10.76 -4.86 1.83
N VAL A 8 11.48 -3.79 2.17
CA VAL A 8 12.85 -3.89 2.72
C VAL A 8 12.83 -4.70 4.00
N ALA A 9 11.93 -4.39 4.93
CA ALA A 9 11.79 -5.16 6.16
C ALA A 9 11.44 -6.62 5.90
N ALA A 10 10.55 -6.91 4.94
CA ALA A 10 10.20 -8.29 4.58
C ALA A 10 11.42 -9.05 4.04
N ALA A 11 12.23 -8.42 3.19
CA ALA A 11 13.46 -8.97 2.64
C ALA A 11 14.50 -9.26 3.73
N GLU A 12 14.71 -8.32 4.65
CA GLU A 12 15.65 -8.47 5.78
C GLU A 12 15.20 -9.59 6.72
N VAL A 13 13.90 -9.66 7.04
CA VAL A 13 13.33 -10.69 7.91
C VAL A 13 13.53 -12.09 7.30
N ILE A 14 13.21 -12.28 6.02
CA ILE A 14 13.39 -13.60 5.40
C ILE A 14 14.86 -13.98 5.26
N ALA A 15 15.72 -13.03 4.86
CA ALA A 15 17.15 -13.27 4.74
C ALA A 15 17.78 -13.71 6.07
N LEU A 16 17.47 -12.98 7.16
CA LEU A 16 17.94 -13.36 8.50
C LEU A 16 17.38 -14.72 8.94
N ALA A 17 16.09 -14.96 8.70
CA ALA A 17 15.44 -16.22 9.06
C ALA A 17 16.15 -17.42 8.42
N LEU A 18 16.47 -17.34 7.13
CA LEU A 18 17.20 -18.37 6.39
C LEU A 18 18.58 -18.65 7.00
N THR A 19 19.35 -17.61 7.38
CA THR A 19 20.66 -17.81 8.03
C THR A 19 20.58 -18.48 9.40
N LYS A 20 19.41 -18.43 10.04
CA LYS A 20 19.15 -19.01 11.36
C LYS A 20 18.44 -20.37 11.29
N GLY A 21 18.17 -20.88 10.09
CA GLY A 21 17.34 -22.09 9.91
C GLY A 21 15.93 -21.90 10.45
N GLN A 22 15.40 -20.68 10.39
CA GLN A 22 14.07 -20.31 10.85
C GLN A 22 13.19 -19.93 9.68
N ILE A 23 11.88 -20.06 9.90
CA ILE A 23 10.87 -19.59 8.98
C ILE A 23 10.06 -18.51 9.68
N ARG A 24 9.96 -17.35 9.03
CA ARG A 24 9.28 -16.14 9.56
C ARG A 24 8.12 -15.73 8.65
N SER A 25 7.45 -16.72 8.04
CA SER A 25 6.39 -16.54 7.03
C SER A 25 5.28 -15.60 7.48
N SER A 26 4.84 -15.66 8.73
CA SER A 26 3.79 -14.76 9.24
C SER A 26 4.23 -13.29 9.27
N ALA A 27 5.47 -13.02 9.68
CA ALA A 27 6.02 -11.66 9.68
C ALA A 27 6.22 -11.14 8.26
N VAL A 28 6.77 -11.97 7.37
CA VAL A 28 6.96 -11.63 5.96
C VAL A 28 5.61 -11.38 5.28
N ALA A 29 4.62 -12.27 5.45
CA ALA A 29 3.28 -12.12 4.89
C ALA A 29 2.57 -10.86 5.40
N ALA A 30 2.71 -10.52 6.69
CA ALA A 30 2.17 -9.29 7.24
C ALA A 30 2.81 -8.03 6.62
N LEU A 31 4.14 -8.02 6.46
CA LEU A 31 4.86 -6.92 5.83
C LEU A 31 4.49 -6.78 4.34
N CYS A 32 4.45 -7.88 3.60
CA CYS A 32 4.00 -7.90 2.20
C CYS A 32 2.56 -7.40 2.05
N ARG A 33 1.66 -7.79 2.96
CA ARG A 33 0.28 -7.28 2.98
C ARG A 33 0.24 -5.76 3.11
N ILE A 34 0.97 -5.19 4.06
CA ILE A 34 0.97 -3.74 4.25
C ILE A 34 1.61 -3.03 3.06
N ALA A 35 2.64 -3.62 2.45
CA ALA A 35 3.23 -3.10 1.22
C ALA A 35 2.20 -3.06 0.08
N MET A 36 1.45 -4.15 -0.14
CA MET A 36 0.38 -4.21 -1.13
C MET A 36 -0.74 -3.22 -0.84
N GLU A 37 -1.24 -3.12 0.40
CA GLU A 37 -2.28 -2.16 0.77
C GLU A 37 -1.83 -0.70 0.55
N SER A 38 -0.58 -0.39 0.89
CA SER A 38 0.00 0.93 0.64
C SER A 38 0.17 1.21 -0.86
N SER A 39 0.57 0.22 -1.65
CA SER A 39 0.74 0.35 -3.10
C SER A 39 -0.61 0.47 -3.82
N ALA A 40 -1.59 -0.34 -3.43
CA ALA A 40 -2.95 -0.30 -3.95
C ALA A 40 -3.62 1.06 -3.68
N LYS A 41 -3.38 1.67 -2.50
CA LYS A 41 -3.79 3.05 -2.21
C LYS A 41 -3.21 4.02 -3.25
N THR A 42 -1.91 3.97 -3.49
CA THR A 42 -1.25 4.84 -4.47
C THR A 42 -1.83 4.64 -5.87
N ILE A 43 -1.89 3.39 -6.33
CA ILE A 43 -2.46 3.01 -7.64
C ILE A 43 -3.87 3.59 -7.76
N TRP A 44 -4.77 3.28 -6.83
CA TRP A 44 -6.15 3.76 -6.88
C TRP A 44 -6.27 5.30 -6.88
N LEU A 45 -5.42 6.01 -6.14
CA LEU A 45 -5.44 7.47 -6.10
C LEU A 45 -4.99 8.10 -7.42
N ILE A 46 -4.12 7.45 -8.19
CA ILE A 46 -3.42 8.11 -9.31
C ILE A 46 -3.60 7.46 -10.69
N THR A 47 -4.21 6.28 -10.80
CA THR A 47 -4.42 5.61 -12.09
C THR A 47 -5.29 6.40 -13.06
N GLU A 48 -6.22 7.22 -12.55
CA GLU A 48 -7.07 8.07 -13.38
C GLU A 48 -6.27 9.19 -14.04
N THR A 49 -6.57 9.44 -15.31
CA THR A 49 -5.94 10.50 -16.08
C THR A 49 -6.59 11.87 -15.81
N ASP A 50 -7.87 11.91 -15.45
CA ASP A 50 -8.56 13.12 -14.99
C ASP A 50 -8.03 13.60 -13.64
N THR A 51 -7.58 14.86 -13.60
CA THR A 51 -7.05 15.50 -12.40
C THR A 51 -8.14 15.72 -11.35
N GLU A 52 -9.35 16.08 -11.77
CA GLU A 52 -10.45 16.32 -10.84
C GLU A 52 -10.90 15.01 -10.19
N GLU A 53 -10.98 13.92 -10.94
CA GLU A 53 -11.23 12.60 -10.36
C GLU A 53 -10.19 12.19 -9.31
N ARG A 54 -8.89 12.36 -9.59
CA ARG A 54 -7.84 12.07 -8.61
C ARG A 54 -8.00 12.91 -7.33
N ILE A 55 -8.34 14.20 -7.46
CA ILE A 55 -8.59 15.08 -6.32
C ILE A 55 -9.79 14.59 -5.50
N ARG A 56 -10.90 14.20 -6.16
CA ARG A 56 -12.09 13.66 -5.50
C ARG A 56 -11.80 12.36 -4.75
N ARG A 57 -10.97 11.48 -5.33
CA ARG A 57 -10.47 10.25 -4.68
C ARG A 57 -9.61 10.58 -3.45
N CYS A 58 -8.71 11.55 -3.54
CA CYS A 58 -7.91 12.01 -2.40
C CYS A 58 -8.78 12.50 -1.23
N TYR A 59 -9.77 13.36 -1.51
CA TYR A 59 -10.67 13.85 -0.46
C TYR A 59 -11.52 12.74 0.16
N GLY A 60 -12.06 11.84 -0.67
CA GLY A 60 -12.82 10.70 -0.18
C GLY A 60 -11.98 9.73 0.66
N PHE A 61 -10.70 9.54 0.31
CA PHE A 61 -9.77 8.75 1.13
C PHE A 61 -9.53 9.38 2.49
N ILE A 62 -9.21 10.69 2.53
CA ILE A 62 -8.99 11.42 3.79
C ILE A 62 -10.25 11.38 4.66
N LYS A 63 -11.44 11.52 4.05
CA LYS A 63 -12.73 11.38 4.76
C LYS A 63 -12.88 9.98 5.37
N GLY A 64 -12.48 8.93 4.67
CA GLY A 64 -12.52 7.55 5.17
C GLY A 64 -11.63 7.30 6.39
N GLU A 65 -10.50 8.00 6.52
CA GLU A 65 -9.57 7.86 7.66
C GLU A 65 -10.07 8.53 8.95
N ARG A 66 -11.09 9.41 8.85
CA ARG A 66 -11.58 10.25 9.96
C ARG A 66 -11.89 9.49 11.23
N GLY A 67 -12.67 8.41 11.14
CA GLY A 67 -13.11 7.68 12.33
C GLY A 67 -11.95 7.07 13.13
N ARG A 68 -10.89 6.60 12.43
CA ARG A 68 -9.69 6.08 13.09
C ARG A 68 -8.87 7.20 13.74
N GLN A 69 -8.76 8.34 13.05
CA GLN A 69 -8.05 9.49 13.59
C GLN A 69 -8.73 10.09 14.82
N GLU A 70 -10.06 10.27 14.78
CA GLU A 70 -10.83 10.78 15.93
C GLU A 70 -10.71 9.86 17.15
N GLN A 71 -10.74 8.54 16.94
CA GLN A 71 -10.55 7.57 18.01
C GLN A 71 -9.14 7.67 18.63
N PHE A 72 -8.11 7.83 17.80
CA PHE A 72 -6.74 8.03 18.30
C PHE A 72 -6.61 9.34 19.08
N GLU A 73 -7.16 10.45 18.56
CA GLU A 73 -7.13 11.75 19.24
C GLU A 73 -7.85 11.69 20.59
N LYS A 74 -8.96 10.95 20.70
CA LYS A 74 -9.62 10.72 21.99
C LYS A 74 -8.70 10.03 22.99
N LEU A 75 -8.09 8.91 22.60
CA LEU A 75 -7.20 8.13 23.48
C LEU A 75 -5.96 8.93 23.90
N GLU A 76 -5.36 9.67 22.96
CA GLU A 76 -4.17 10.49 23.23
C GLU A 76 -4.51 11.66 24.17
N ALA A 77 -5.69 12.27 24.03
CA ALA A 77 -6.16 13.29 24.96
C ALA A 77 -6.32 12.75 26.39
N GLU A 78 -6.91 11.56 26.53
CA GLU A 78 -7.07 10.87 27.83
C GLU A 78 -5.69 10.54 28.44
N ALA A 79 -4.77 10.00 27.65
CA ALA A 79 -3.41 9.69 28.09
C ALA A 79 -2.63 10.93 28.53
N LEU A 80 -2.65 12.00 27.74
CA LEU A 80 -1.97 13.26 28.08
C LEU A 80 -2.61 13.96 29.29
N ALA A 81 -3.92 13.81 29.50
CA ALA A 81 -4.62 14.31 30.68
C ALA A 81 -4.15 13.64 31.98
N ALA A 82 -3.90 12.33 31.93
CA ALA A 82 -3.46 11.53 33.07
C ALA A 82 -1.96 11.68 33.42
N ARG A 83 -1.16 12.21 32.49
CA ARG A 83 0.30 12.33 32.67
C ARG A 83 0.68 13.51 33.57
N THR A 84 1.62 13.24 34.47
CA THR A 84 2.17 14.20 35.45
C THR A 84 3.65 14.49 35.27
N ASP A 85 4.28 13.92 34.24
CA ASP A 85 5.71 14.12 33.97
C ASP A 85 6.00 15.50 33.36
N PRO A 86 7.25 16.00 33.46
CA PRO A 86 7.61 17.34 33.00
C PRO A 86 7.42 17.60 31.50
N LEU A 87 7.26 16.56 30.67
CA LEU A 87 7.06 16.71 29.22
C LEU A 87 5.59 16.85 28.84
N ALA A 88 4.66 16.54 29.75
CA ALA A 88 3.24 16.44 29.48
C ALA A 88 2.65 17.74 28.91
N GLU A 89 3.00 18.90 29.48
CA GLU A 89 2.45 20.19 29.06
C GLU A 89 2.90 20.56 27.63
N ALA A 90 4.19 20.41 27.34
CA ALA A 90 4.73 20.70 26.02
C ALA A 90 4.17 19.75 24.94
N GLN A 91 3.94 18.48 25.28
CA GLN A 91 3.32 17.52 24.37
C GLN A 91 1.82 17.80 24.18
N ARG A 92 1.11 18.21 25.24
CA ARG A 92 -0.30 18.64 25.15
C ARG A 92 -0.47 19.86 24.23
N ALA A 93 0.41 20.86 24.34
CA ALA A 93 0.38 22.02 23.46
C ALA A 93 0.57 21.64 21.97
N LYS A 94 1.53 20.74 21.68
CA LYS A 94 1.74 20.21 20.32
C LYS A 94 0.52 19.43 19.85
N PHE A 95 -0.01 18.55 20.70
CA PHE A 95 -1.18 17.74 20.40
C PHE A 95 -2.41 18.60 20.05
N GLU A 96 -2.68 19.66 20.81
CA GLU A 96 -3.76 20.60 20.51
C GLU A 96 -3.55 21.35 19.19
N GLN A 97 -2.30 21.66 18.81
CA GLN A 97 -2.01 22.17 17.46
C GLN A 97 -2.34 21.15 16.37
N HIS A 98 -2.04 19.86 16.59
CA HIS A 98 -2.43 18.79 15.67
C HIS A 98 -3.94 18.71 15.54
N ARG A 99 -4.69 18.65 16.65
CA ARG A 99 -6.17 18.60 16.64
C ARG A 99 -6.79 19.77 15.91
N LYS A 100 -6.30 21.01 16.12
CA LYS A 100 -6.79 22.19 15.40
C LYS A 100 -6.59 22.06 13.89
N ARG A 101 -5.41 21.59 13.44
CA ARG A 101 -5.15 21.36 12.01
C ARG A 101 -6.04 20.26 11.43
N THR A 102 -6.23 19.16 12.17
CA THR A 102 -7.11 18.07 11.78
C THR A 102 -8.55 18.56 11.63
N ALA A 103 -9.07 19.26 12.64
CA ALA A 103 -10.42 19.79 12.64
C ALA A 103 -10.66 20.76 11.48
N ALA A 104 -9.71 21.65 11.21
CA ALA A 104 -9.79 22.57 10.07
C ALA A 104 -9.84 21.81 8.73
N ARG A 105 -9.01 20.77 8.55
CA ARG A 105 -9.03 19.93 7.34
C ARG A 105 -10.37 19.21 7.17
N TYR A 106 -10.90 18.60 8.24
CA TYR A 106 -12.18 17.90 8.14
C TYR A 106 -13.36 18.85 7.96
N ALA A 107 -13.31 20.08 8.49
CA ALA A 107 -14.30 21.11 8.20
C ALA A 107 -14.29 21.48 6.70
N GLN A 108 -13.11 21.64 6.10
CA GLN A 108 -12.98 21.88 4.65
C GLN A 108 -13.57 20.74 3.82
N ILE A 109 -13.25 19.48 4.16
CA ILE A 109 -13.77 18.31 3.44
C ILE A 109 -15.29 18.14 3.65
N ALA A 110 -15.81 18.42 4.84
CA ALA A 110 -17.24 18.33 5.14
C ALA A 110 -18.07 19.40 4.41
N ALA A 111 -17.47 20.52 4.03
CA ALA A 111 -18.11 21.57 3.25
C ALA A 111 -18.15 21.26 1.74
N LEU A 112 -17.42 20.24 1.26
CA LEU A 112 -17.47 19.80 -0.13
C LEU A 112 -18.79 19.06 -0.41
N PRO A 113 -19.34 19.23 -1.63
CA PRO A 113 -20.54 18.50 -2.01
C PRO A 113 -20.21 17.01 -2.23
N ALA A 114 -21.23 16.14 -2.20
CA ALA A 114 -21.03 14.69 -2.19
C ALA A 114 -20.30 14.18 -3.46
N GLU A 115 -20.58 14.78 -4.61
CA GLU A 115 -19.96 14.48 -5.90
C GLU A 115 -18.47 14.83 -5.97
N ALA A 116 -17.98 15.68 -5.06
CA ALA A 116 -16.56 16.01 -4.93
C ALA A 116 -15.78 14.98 -4.09
N LEU A 117 -16.44 13.89 -3.66
CA LEU A 117 -15.88 12.88 -2.78
C LEU A 117 -16.08 11.49 -3.40
N ILE A 118 -14.99 10.84 -3.77
CA ILE A 118 -15.01 9.42 -4.17
C ILE A 118 -14.29 8.64 -3.09
N GLY A 119 -15.02 7.85 -2.31
CA GLY A 119 -14.43 7.01 -1.25
C GLY A 119 -13.70 5.80 -1.84
N PRO A 120 -12.67 5.28 -1.15
CA PRO A 120 -12.04 4.03 -1.57
C PRO A 120 -13.01 2.86 -1.42
N PRO A 121 -12.91 1.83 -2.27
CA PRO A 121 -13.56 0.54 -2.02
C PRO A 121 -13.05 -0.11 -0.72
N GLY A 122 -13.65 -1.25 -0.34
CA GLY A 122 -13.17 -2.01 0.82
C GLY A 122 -11.70 -2.45 0.64
N PRO A 123 -10.93 -2.69 1.73
CA PRO A 123 -9.48 -2.93 1.63
C PRO A 123 -9.09 -4.07 0.69
N LEU A 124 -9.80 -5.19 0.75
CA LEU A 124 -9.56 -6.32 -0.14
C LEU A 124 -9.86 -5.95 -1.61
N GLU A 125 -11.01 -5.32 -1.86
CA GLU A 125 -11.42 -4.87 -3.19
C GLU A 125 -10.44 -3.81 -3.75
N LEU A 126 -9.89 -2.96 -2.90
CA LEU A 126 -8.86 -1.98 -3.28
C LEU A 126 -7.60 -2.67 -3.82
N VAL A 127 -7.12 -3.70 -3.12
CA VAL A 127 -5.94 -4.46 -3.55
C VAL A 127 -6.25 -5.27 -4.82
N GLU A 128 -7.43 -5.89 -4.91
CA GLU A 128 -7.86 -6.63 -6.11
C GLU A 128 -7.88 -5.75 -7.35
N ARG A 129 -8.53 -4.57 -7.26
CA ARG A 129 -8.59 -3.63 -8.38
C ARG A 129 -7.20 -3.12 -8.79
N ALA A 130 -6.30 -2.94 -7.83
CA ALA A 130 -4.93 -2.54 -8.11
C ALA A 130 -4.12 -3.65 -8.80
N GLU A 131 -4.32 -4.90 -8.39
CA GLU A 131 -3.72 -6.07 -9.04
C GLU A 131 -4.23 -6.24 -10.47
N ASP A 132 -5.55 -6.20 -10.68
CA ASP A 132 -6.16 -6.30 -12.00
C ASP A 132 -5.63 -5.21 -12.94
N TRP A 133 -5.56 -3.96 -12.46
CA TRP A 133 -5.00 -2.86 -13.24
C TRP A 133 -3.52 -3.08 -13.58
N MET A 134 -2.74 -3.53 -12.60
CA MET A 134 -1.31 -3.84 -12.77
C MET A 134 -1.11 -4.94 -13.81
N ASP A 135 -1.86 -6.04 -13.75
CA ASP A 135 -1.71 -7.16 -14.68
C ASP A 135 -2.15 -6.79 -16.11
N GLU A 136 -3.16 -5.93 -16.25
CA GLU A 136 -3.60 -5.41 -17.55
C GLU A 136 -2.56 -4.49 -18.21
N HIS A 137 -1.95 -3.59 -17.42
CA HIS A 137 -1.12 -2.51 -17.96
C HIS A 137 0.39 -2.80 -17.91
N LEU A 138 0.81 -3.63 -16.96
CA LEU A 138 2.20 -4.00 -16.68
C LEU A 138 2.28 -5.53 -16.49
N PRO A 139 1.99 -6.30 -17.54
CA PRO A 139 1.99 -7.76 -17.45
C PRO A 139 3.35 -8.26 -16.99
N ARG A 140 3.32 -9.24 -16.08
CA ARG A 140 4.55 -9.87 -15.58
C ARG A 140 5.34 -10.45 -16.74
N THR A 141 6.63 -10.20 -16.78
CA THR A 141 7.53 -10.95 -17.67
C THR A 141 7.60 -12.40 -17.17
N PRO A 142 7.37 -13.42 -18.02
CA PRO A 142 7.51 -14.81 -17.62
C PRO A 142 8.89 -15.08 -17.02
N ASP A 143 8.94 -15.84 -15.94
CA ASP A 143 10.18 -16.26 -15.28
C ASP A 143 10.16 -17.78 -15.17
N PRO A 144 10.88 -18.50 -16.04
CA PRO A 144 10.79 -19.96 -16.10
C PRO A 144 11.16 -20.69 -14.81
N GLU A 145 12.01 -20.11 -13.96
CA GLU A 145 12.39 -20.74 -12.69
C GLU A 145 11.38 -20.42 -11.60
N LEU A 146 10.96 -19.16 -11.53
CA LEU A 146 9.97 -18.73 -10.55
C LEU A 146 8.59 -19.32 -10.83
N ASP A 147 8.22 -19.47 -12.11
CA ASP A 147 6.92 -19.98 -12.57
C ASP A 147 6.75 -21.49 -12.30
N LYS A 148 7.83 -22.20 -11.95
CA LYS A 148 7.76 -23.60 -11.47
C LYS A 148 7.25 -23.69 -10.04
N VAL A 149 7.43 -22.65 -9.23
CA VAL A 149 7.20 -22.67 -7.77
C VAL A 149 6.16 -21.64 -7.32
N ILE A 150 6.01 -20.54 -8.04
CA ILE A 150 4.96 -19.55 -7.84
C ILE A 150 3.76 -19.96 -8.67
N HIS A 151 2.75 -20.52 -8.01
CA HIS A 151 1.41 -20.59 -8.56
C HIS A 151 0.66 -19.31 -8.15
N PRO A 152 0.33 -18.38 -9.06
CA PRO A 152 -0.29 -17.11 -8.69
C PRO A 152 -1.64 -17.35 -8.04
N ARG A 153 -1.75 -17.09 -6.74
CA ARG A 153 -3.01 -17.24 -6.00
C ARG A 153 -3.81 -15.92 -5.90
N ARG A 154 -3.32 -14.86 -6.57
CA ARG A 154 -3.87 -13.50 -6.61
C ARG A 154 -3.92 -12.82 -5.23
N ALA A 155 -4.23 -11.53 -5.20
CA ALA A 155 -4.36 -10.73 -3.98
C ALA A 155 -5.26 -11.37 -2.91
N LYS A 156 -6.30 -12.11 -3.30
CA LYS A 156 -7.29 -12.75 -2.41
C LYS A 156 -6.69 -13.77 -1.44
N SER A 157 -5.83 -14.66 -1.94
CA SER A 157 -5.22 -15.70 -1.12
C SER A 157 -4.25 -15.10 -0.11
N PHE A 158 -3.47 -14.09 -0.52
CA PHE A 158 -2.50 -13.42 0.34
C PHE A 158 -3.19 -12.55 1.37
N TYR A 159 -4.24 -11.83 0.97
CA TYR A 159 -5.03 -11.05 1.93
C TYR A 159 -5.60 -11.99 3.00
N SER A 160 -6.06 -13.18 2.62
CA SER A 160 -6.53 -14.19 3.58
C SER A 160 -5.42 -14.69 4.50
N LEU A 161 -4.23 -15.04 3.96
CA LEU A 161 -3.08 -15.49 4.74
C LEU A 161 -2.54 -14.40 5.69
N GLY A 162 -2.31 -13.20 5.16
CA GLY A 162 -1.81 -12.05 5.92
C GLY A 162 -2.84 -11.58 6.96
N SER A 163 -4.13 -11.62 6.64
CA SER A 163 -5.21 -11.40 7.61
C SER A 163 -5.21 -12.44 8.72
N GLY A 164 -5.06 -13.72 8.38
CA GLY A 164 -4.86 -14.78 9.36
C GLY A 164 -3.69 -14.51 10.31
N SER A 165 -2.56 -14.07 9.76
CA SER A 165 -1.35 -13.81 10.54
C SER A 165 -1.53 -12.59 11.46
N VAL A 166 -2.03 -11.47 10.92
CA VAL A 166 -2.21 -10.22 11.66
C VAL A 166 -3.29 -10.34 12.76
N HIS A 167 -4.34 -11.10 12.51
CA HIS A 167 -5.42 -11.30 13.48
C HIS A 167 -5.23 -12.53 14.38
N GLY A 168 -4.16 -13.30 14.20
CA GLY A 168 -3.86 -14.48 15.00
C GLY A 168 -4.88 -15.61 14.83
N PHE A 169 -5.40 -15.78 13.62
CA PHE A 169 -6.37 -16.85 13.34
C PHE A 169 -5.69 -18.22 13.42
N LYS A 170 -6.29 -19.12 14.21
CA LYS A 170 -5.72 -20.43 14.51
C LYS A 170 -5.69 -21.38 13.32
N TRP A 171 -6.57 -21.22 12.32
CA TRP A 171 -6.59 -22.10 11.14
C TRP A 171 -5.24 -22.16 10.41
N LEU A 172 -4.38 -21.14 10.56
CA LEU A 172 -3.03 -21.15 10.00
C LEU A 172 -2.15 -22.26 10.56
N THR A 173 -2.42 -22.76 11.78
CA THR A 173 -1.66 -23.88 12.34
C THR A 173 -1.90 -25.18 11.58
N ASP A 174 -3.04 -25.31 10.92
CA ASP A 174 -3.36 -26.50 10.12
C ASP A 174 -2.45 -26.61 8.88
N TYR A 175 -1.74 -25.52 8.53
CA TYR A 175 -0.79 -25.46 7.42
C TYR A 175 0.69 -25.50 7.89
N LEU A 176 0.94 -25.70 9.18
CA LEU A 176 2.30 -25.87 9.75
C LEU A 176 2.65 -27.34 9.98
N PHE A 177 1.65 -28.23 9.94
CA PHE A 177 1.82 -29.65 10.15
C PHE A 177 1.43 -30.39 8.88
N GLY A 178 2.17 -31.45 8.55
CA GLY A 178 1.81 -32.36 7.46
C GLY A 178 0.44 -33.00 7.70
N VAL A 179 -0.11 -33.68 6.70
CA VAL A 179 -1.44 -34.31 6.74
C VAL A 179 -1.62 -35.30 7.90
N SER A 180 -0.53 -35.89 8.38
CA SER A 180 -0.51 -36.77 9.55
C SER A 180 -0.56 -36.03 10.90
N GLY A 181 -0.26 -34.73 10.95
CA GLY A 181 -0.20 -33.93 12.18
C GLY A 181 1.08 -34.12 13.01
N ASP A 182 1.94 -35.05 12.62
CA ASP A 182 3.08 -35.52 13.42
C ASP A 182 4.41 -34.86 13.04
N GLU A 183 4.47 -34.26 11.86
CA GLU A 183 5.68 -33.68 11.28
C GLU A 183 5.42 -32.22 10.90
N LEU A 184 6.38 -31.34 11.23
CA LEU A 184 6.35 -29.95 10.78
C LEU A 184 6.62 -29.93 9.27
N ASP A 185 5.62 -29.50 8.51
CA ASP A 185 5.71 -29.23 7.08
C ASP A 185 5.02 -27.90 6.79
N ASP A 186 5.82 -26.87 6.58
CA ASP A 186 5.38 -25.52 6.28
C ASP A 186 5.69 -25.09 4.84
N SER A 187 6.00 -26.05 3.97
CA SER A 187 6.27 -25.83 2.54
C SER A 187 5.13 -25.06 1.86
N GLY A 188 3.88 -25.40 2.16
CA GLY A 188 2.71 -24.69 1.65
C GLY A 188 2.64 -23.23 2.11
N LEU A 189 3.04 -22.92 3.35
CA LEU A 189 3.11 -21.54 3.83
C LEU A 189 4.26 -20.76 3.20
N LEU A 190 5.39 -21.42 2.94
CA LEU A 190 6.52 -20.83 2.22
C LEU A 190 6.14 -20.47 0.78
N GLU A 191 5.43 -21.35 0.06
CA GLU A 191 4.96 -21.06 -1.30
C GLU A 191 4.04 -19.84 -1.35
N VAL A 192 3.06 -19.76 -0.44
CA VAL A 192 2.15 -18.61 -0.39
C VAL A 192 2.90 -17.34 0.03
N THR A 193 3.93 -17.46 0.87
CA THR A 193 4.77 -16.32 1.27
C THR A 193 5.62 -15.83 0.10
N LEU A 194 6.20 -16.72 -0.70
CA LEU A 194 6.99 -16.39 -1.88
C LEU A 194 6.12 -15.67 -2.93
N ASP A 195 4.92 -16.20 -3.17
CA ASP A 195 3.92 -15.63 -4.07
C ASP A 195 3.44 -14.24 -3.57
N ALA A 196 3.20 -14.09 -2.26
CA ALA A 196 2.89 -12.80 -1.64
C ALA A 196 4.02 -11.77 -1.79
N PHE A 197 5.27 -12.21 -1.63
CA PHE A 197 6.44 -11.37 -1.76
C PHE A 197 6.63 -10.90 -3.21
N GLY A 198 6.48 -11.81 -4.18
CA GLY A 198 6.51 -11.47 -5.60
C GLY A 198 5.44 -10.46 -5.99
N ASN A 199 4.20 -10.65 -5.52
CA ASN A 199 3.11 -9.72 -5.82
C ASN A 199 3.31 -8.35 -5.14
N ALA A 200 3.79 -8.34 -3.89
CA ALA A 200 4.09 -7.10 -3.18
C ALA A 200 5.18 -6.27 -3.87
N ILE A 201 6.22 -6.92 -4.41
CA ILE A 201 7.25 -6.26 -5.24
C ILE A 201 6.59 -5.64 -6.46
N ARG A 202 5.89 -6.44 -7.28
CA ARG A 202 5.29 -5.97 -8.54
C ARG A 202 4.34 -4.80 -8.32
N MET A 203 3.47 -4.91 -7.31
CA MET A 203 2.50 -3.85 -7.01
C MET A 203 3.19 -2.58 -6.51
N THR A 204 4.30 -2.70 -5.78
CA THR A 204 5.09 -1.55 -5.33
C THR A 204 5.85 -0.89 -6.48
N GLU A 205 6.45 -1.68 -7.36
CA GLU A 205 7.09 -1.17 -8.59
C GLU A 205 6.08 -0.46 -9.48
N CYS A 206 4.88 -1.01 -9.63
CA CYS A 206 3.75 -0.39 -10.33
C CYS A 206 3.38 0.96 -9.69
N ALA A 207 3.18 0.99 -8.37
CA ALA A 207 2.82 2.21 -7.64
C ALA A 207 3.88 3.31 -7.77
N VAL A 208 5.17 2.96 -7.61
CA VAL A 208 6.29 3.89 -7.80
C VAL A 208 6.32 4.38 -9.24
N SER A 209 6.19 3.47 -10.22
CA SER A 209 6.26 3.83 -11.63
C SER A 209 5.12 4.76 -12.06
N LEU A 210 3.91 4.53 -11.54
CA LEU A 210 2.76 5.41 -11.74
C LEU A 210 2.97 6.77 -11.11
N PHE A 211 3.44 6.82 -9.87
CA PHE A 211 3.72 8.08 -9.18
C PHE A 211 4.75 8.92 -9.94
N GLU A 212 5.82 8.28 -10.41
CA GLU A 212 6.86 8.95 -11.18
C GLU A 212 6.36 9.38 -12.56
N ALA A 213 5.59 8.54 -13.25
CA ALA A 213 4.96 8.88 -14.52
C ALA A 213 4.00 10.08 -14.40
N GLN A 214 3.17 10.10 -13.35
CA GLN A 214 2.27 11.22 -13.06
C GLN A 214 3.06 12.48 -12.70
N SER A 215 4.17 12.35 -11.97
CA SER A 215 5.02 13.47 -11.55
C SER A 215 5.78 14.14 -12.70
N VAL A 216 6.03 13.44 -13.81
CA VAL A 216 6.50 14.07 -15.06
C VAL A 216 5.46 15.07 -15.56
N GLY A 217 4.19 14.78 -15.32
CA GLY A 217 3.06 15.65 -15.63
C GLY A 217 2.87 15.89 -17.13
N PRO A 218 2.00 16.84 -17.48
CA PRO A 218 1.70 17.14 -18.88
C PRO A 218 2.85 17.86 -19.60
N ARG A 219 3.76 18.50 -18.86
CA ARG A 219 4.92 19.23 -19.37
C ARG A 219 6.16 18.81 -18.58
N PRO A 220 7.02 17.94 -19.14
CA PRO A 220 8.20 17.44 -18.45
C PRO A 220 9.17 18.57 -18.04
N ASP A 221 9.61 18.59 -16.77
CA ASP A 221 10.75 19.43 -16.34
C ASP A 221 12.05 18.62 -16.46
N PRO A 222 12.98 18.99 -17.38
CA PRO A 222 14.24 18.28 -17.55
C PRO A 222 15.17 18.35 -16.34
N ARG A 223 14.92 19.25 -15.37
CA ARG A 223 15.69 19.37 -14.12
C ARG A 223 15.19 18.42 -13.02
N ARG A 224 14.05 17.75 -13.22
CA ARG A 224 13.49 16.84 -12.21
C ARG A 224 14.43 15.66 -12.00
N VAL A 225 14.86 15.46 -10.75
CA VAL A 225 15.66 14.30 -10.35
C VAL A 225 14.80 13.05 -10.36
N ARG A 226 15.35 11.94 -10.88
CA ARG A 226 14.71 10.62 -10.82
C ARG A 226 14.89 10.05 -9.41
N ASN A 227 13.78 9.77 -8.72
CA ASN A 227 13.77 9.21 -7.36
C ASN A 227 13.33 7.74 -7.33
N TYR A 228 13.72 6.97 -8.35
CA TYR A 228 13.38 5.56 -8.50
C TYR A 228 14.58 4.75 -9.03
N PRO A 229 14.64 3.43 -8.76
CA PRO A 229 15.72 2.57 -9.25
C PRO A 229 15.79 2.52 -10.78
N ALA A 230 17.00 2.41 -11.34
CA ALA A 230 17.21 2.39 -12.80
C ALA A 230 16.38 1.32 -13.53
N GLY A 231 16.15 0.17 -12.89
CA GLY A 231 15.32 -0.92 -13.44
C GLY A 231 13.86 -0.56 -13.70
N LEU A 232 13.33 0.52 -13.12
CA LEU A 232 11.94 0.97 -13.36
C LEU A 232 11.83 1.99 -14.50
N ALA A 233 12.94 2.39 -15.13
CA ALA A 233 12.93 3.47 -16.12
C ALA A 233 12.03 3.17 -17.33
N ASP A 234 12.04 1.95 -17.83
CA ASP A 234 11.23 1.56 -18.98
C ASP A 234 9.74 1.51 -18.62
N THR A 235 9.40 1.00 -17.44
CA THR A 235 8.04 0.99 -16.88
C THR A 235 7.49 2.41 -16.72
N VAL A 236 8.28 3.31 -16.12
CA VAL A 236 7.91 4.74 -15.99
C VAL A 236 7.69 5.34 -17.37
N ALA A 237 8.61 5.13 -18.32
CA ALA A 237 8.51 5.68 -19.67
C ALA A 237 7.26 5.18 -20.41
N ALA A 238 6.87 3.91 -20.22
CA ALA A 238 5.65 3.33 -20.79
C ALA A 238 4.37 3.96 -20.21
N LEU A 239 4.39 4.39 -18.95
CA LEU A 239 3.23 4.98 -18.26
C LEU A 239 3.08 6.48 -18.46
N VAL A 240 4.18 7.22 -18.69
CA VAL A 240 4.19 8.68 -18.89
C VAL A 240 3.14 9.17 -19.90
N PRO A 241 2.95 8.54 -21.08
CA PRO A 241 1.95 9.00 -22.06
C PRO A 241 0.53 9.12 -21.51
N ARG A 242 0.15 8.33 -20.48
CA ARG A 242 -1.18 8.38 -19.86
C ARG A 242 -1.50 9.73 -19.23
N TYR A 243 -0.48 10.47 -18.81
CA TYR A 243 -0.62 11.74 -18.10
C TYR A 243 -0.28 12.96 -18.97
N ARG A 244 -0.02 12.75 -20.27
CA ARG A 244 0.20 13.85 -21.22
C ARG A 244 -1.13 14.45 -21.64
N ILE A 245 -1.16 15.77 -21.83
CA ILE A 245 -2.25 16.42 -22.56
C ILE A 245 -2.06 16.06 -24.04
N ALA A 246 -3.13 15.63 -24.72
CA ALA A 246 -3.07 15.42 -26.16
C ALA A 246 -2.68 16.73 -26.85
N GLU A 247 -1.63 16.71 -27.69
CA GLU A 247 -1.27 17.85 -28.53
C GLU A 247 -2.44 18.14 -29.47
N GLY A 248 -3.26 19.14 -29.13
CA GLY A 248 -4.44 19.52 -29.91
C GLY A 248 -5.65 19.97 -29.10
N SER A 249 -5.73 19.72 -27.78
CA SER A 249 -6.86 20.20 -26.95
C SER A 249 -6.70 21.64 -26.46
N ALA A 250 -6.00 22.48 -27.22
CA ALA A 250 -6.05 23.93 -27.07
C ALA A 250 -7.24 24.46 -27.89
N SER A 251 -8.45 24.33 -27.34
CA SER A 251 -9.66 25.03 -27.79
C SER A 251 -10.67 24.90 -26.64
N HIS A 252 -11.23 25.93 -26.02
CA HIS A 252 -11.55 27.29 -26.46
C HIS A 252 -11.80 28.17 -25.18
N PRO A 253 -11.95 29.51 -25.31
CA PRO A 253 -11.58 30.52 -24.31
C PRO A 253 -12.33 30.49 -22.97
#